data_AF-A0A945W005-F1
#
_entry.id   AF-A0A945W005-F1
#
_cell.length_a   1.000
_cell.length_b   1.000
_cell.length_c   1.000
_cell.angle_alpha   90.00
_cell.angle_beta   90.00
_cell.angle_gamma   90.00
#
_symmetry.space_group_name_H-M   'P 1'
#
loop_
_entity.id
_entity.type
_entity.pdbx_description
1 polymer ?
#
loop_
_entity_poly.entity_id
_entity_poly.type
_entity_poly.pdbx_seq_one_letter_code
_entity_poly.pdbx_strand_id
1 'polypeptide(L)'
;MFADAFLAITTFIFEIFVYIFKASVRPWRYCCSNVFRKEVNSALSDKPKYIVFFHIFSGFILLMSSLGIAFILIYIFILSPEPDPTEVEKLQEGIKKVFLDTMKEAIESN
;
A
#
# COMPACT_ATOMS: atom_id res chain seq x y z
N MET A 1 -4.96 31.94 6.20
CA MET A 1 -3.65 31.30 5.93
C MET A 1 -3.66 29.81 6.28
N PHE A 2 -3.86 29.39 7.54
CA PHE A 2 -3.92 27.95 7.89
C PHE A 2 -5.15 27.23 7.28
N ALA A 3 -6.32 27.89 7.29
CA ALA A 3 -7.55 27.36 6.72
C ALA A 3 -7.47 27.18 5.19
N ASP A 4 -6.84 28.12 4.49
CA ASP A 4 -6.68 28.06 3.03
C ASP A 4 -5.73 26.95 2.61
N ALA A 5 -4.62 26.78 3.34
CA ALA A 5 -3.68 25.68 3.14
C ALA A 5 -4.34 24.32 3.39
N PHE A 6 -5.13 24.21 4.47
CA PHE A 6 -5.88 22.98 4.78
C PHE A 6 -6.87 22.65 3.66
N LEU A 7 -7.66 23.63 3.20
CA LEU A 7 -8.62 23.43 2.11
C LEU A 7 -7.95 22.97 0.81
N ALA A 8 -6.81 23.56 0.45
CA ALA A 8 -6.05 23.16 -0.73
C ALA A 8 -5.55 21.72 -0.62
N ILE A 9 -5.01 21.33 0.54
CA ILE A 9 -4.57 19.96 0.81
C ILE A 9 -5.74 18.97 0.71
N THR A 10 -6.88 19.28 1.35
CA THR A 10 -8.06 18.40 1.29
C THR A 10 -8.58 18.24 -0.13
N THR A 11 -8.62 19.32 -0.91
CA THR A 11 -9.09 19.28 -2.31
C THR A 11 -8.17 18.42 -3.17
N PHE A 12 -6.85 18.59 -3.01
CA PHE A 12 -5.86 17.79 -3.72
C PHE A 12 -5.96 16.30 -3.39
N ILE A 13 -6.14 15.97 -2.10
CA ILE A 13 -6.36 14.60 -1.64
C ILE A 13 -7.63 14.02 -2.28
N PHE A 14 -8.73 14.78 -2.28
CA PHE A 14 -9.99 14.34 -2.87
C PHE A 14 -9.86 14.09 -4.38
N GLU A 15 -9.14 14.97 -5.08
CA GLU A 15 -8.85 14.82 -6.50
C GLU A 15 -8.07 13.52 -6.78
N ILE A 16 -7.03 13.24 -5.98
CA ILE A 16 -6.29 11.96 -6.06
C ILE A 16 -7.24 10.77 -5.87
N PHE A 17 -8.12 10.80 -4.87
CA PHE A 17 -9.07 9.71 -4.64
C PHE A 17 -10.01 9.51 -5.83
N VAL A 18 -10.51 10.58 -6.43
CA VAL A 18 -11.36 10.50 -7.62
C VAL A 18 -10.59 9.90 -8.79
N TYR A 19 -9.31 10.25 -8.98
CA TYR A 19 -8.48 9.67 -10.03
C TYR A 19 -8.21 8.17 -9.80
N ILE A 20 -7.88 7.78 -8.57
CA ILE A 20 -7.66 6.37 -8.20
C ILE A 20 -8.95 5.58 -8.43
N PHE A 21 -10.09 6.11 -7.99
CA PHE A 21 -11.38 5.48 -8.17
C PHE A 21 -11.73 5.33 -9.66
N LYS A 22 -11.59 6.38 -10.47
CA LYS A 22 -11.79 6.29 -11.92
C LYS A 22 -10.86 5.27 -12.59
N ALA A 23 -9.61 5.19 -12.13
CA ALA A 23 -8.64 4.23 -12.65
C ALA A 23 -8.96 2.78 -12.23
N SER A 24 -9.48 2.56 -11.02
CA SER A 24 -9.83 1.23 -10.53
C SER A 24 -11.04 0.61 -11.23
N VAL A 25 -11.91 1.43 -11.84
CA VAL A 25 -13.04 0.94 -12.66
C VAL A 25 -12.61 0.52 -14.08
N ARG A 26 -11.37 0.81 -14.51
CA ARG A 26 -10.90 0.48 -15.86
C ARG A 26 -10.98 -1.02 -16.20
N PRO A 27 -10.61 -1.97 -15.31
CA PRO A 27 -10.81 -3.40 -15.57
C PRO A 27 -12.27 -3.73 -15.83
N TRP A 28 -13.18 -3.20 -15.01
CA TRP A 28 -14.61 -3.41 -15.19
C TRP A 28 -15.13 -2.83 -16.51
N ARG A 29 -14.72 -1.60 -16.85
CA ARG A 29 -15.05 -0.97 -18.13
C ARG A 29 -14.50 -1.76 -19.31
N TYR A 30 -13.31 -2.32 -19.20
CA TYR A 30 -12.72 -3.16 -20.25
C TYR A 30 -13.47 -4.49 -20.44
N CYS A 31 -13.97 -5.07 -19.35
CA CYS A 31 -14.79 -6.28 -19.38
C CYS A 31 -16.20 -6.03 -19.93
N CYS A 32 -16.87 -4.95 -19.51
CA CYS A 32 -18.29 -4.72 -19.78
C CYS A 32 -18.58 -3.81 -20.97
N SER A 33 -17.63 -2.95 -21.40
CA SER A 33 -17.85 -2.01 -22.51
C SER A 33 -17.02 -2.37 -23.74
N ASN A 34 -17.72 -2.77 -24.81
CA ASN A 34 -17.10 -3.04 -26.11
C ASN A 34 -16.45 -1.79 -26.72
N VAL A 35 -17.01 -0.61 -26.47
CA VAL A 35 -16.46 0.66 -26.97
C VAL A 35 -15.11 0.95 -26.31
N PHE A 36 -15.05 0.89 -24.98
CA PHE A 36 -13.82 1.13 -24.23
C PHE A 36 -12.74 0.09 -24.57
N ARG A 37 -13.13 -1.18 -24.73
CA ARG A 37 -12.19 -2.23 -25.16
C ARG A 37 -11.57 -1.93 -26.52
N LYS A 38 -12.38 -1.50 -27.50
CA LYS A 38 -11.87 -1.12 -28.84
C LYS A 38 -10.94 0.08 -28.76
N GLU A 39 -11.29 1.09 -27.98
CA GLU A 39 -10.46 2.28 -27.76
C GLU A 39 -9.10 1.92 -27.17
N VAL A 40 -9.07 1.14 -26.09
CA VAL A 40 -7.83 0.70 -25.43
C VAL A 40 -6.97 -0.17 -26.36
N ASN A 41 -7.58 -1.12 -27.07
CA ASN A 41 -6.86 -1.98 -28.00
C ASN A 41 -6.34 -1.22 -29.22
N SER A 42 -7.04 -0.17 -29.66
CA SER A 42 -6.57 0.71 -30.73
C SER A 42 -5.44 1.63 -30.25
N ALA A 43 -5.54 2.19 -29.05
CA ALA A 43 -4.53 3.09 -28.49
C ALA A 43 -3.23 2.38 -28.10
N LEU A 44 -3.32 1.08 -27.80
CA LEU A 44 -2.18 0.26 -27.37
C LEU A 44 -1.90 -0.91 -28.33
N SER A 45 -2.29 -0.80 -29.61
CA SER A 45 -2.13 -1.87 -30.61
C SER A 45 -0.68 -2.32 -30.76
N ASP A 46 0.25 -1.38 -30.67
CA ASP A 46 1.68 -1.62 -30.90
C ASP A 46 2.42 -2.01 -29.62
N LYS A 47 1.71 -2.04 -28.48
CA LYS A 47 2.29 -2.36 -27.18
C LYS A 47 2.10 -3.84 -26.85
N PRO A 48 3.08 -4.47 -26.19
CA PRO A 48 2.93 -5.84 -25.74
C PRO A 48 1.81 -5.99 -24.71
N LYS A 49 1.16 -7.15 -24.71
CA LYS A 49 -0.05 -7.43 -23.92
C LYS A 49 0.11 -7.13 -22.43
N TYR A 50 1.27 -7.37 -21.85
CA TYR A 50 1.50 -7.10 -20.42
C TYR A 50 1.42 -5.60 -20.07
N ILE A 51 1.79 -4.70 -20.99
CA ILE A 51 1.64 -3.25 -20.79
C ILE A 51 0.17 -2.87 -20.80
N VAL A 52 -0.63 -3.49 -21.66
CA VAL A 52 -2.09 -3.29 -21.72
C VAL A 52 -2.73 -3.75 -20.41
N PHE A 53 -2.36 -4.93 -19.92
CA PHE A 53 -2.82 -5.43 -18.61
C PHE A 53 -2.40 -4.49 -17.48
N PHE A 54 -1.14 -4.06 -17.43
CA PHE A 54 -0.67 -3.12 -16.42
C PHE A 54 -1.44 -1.79 -16.47
N HIS A 55 -1.69 -1.26 -17.68
CA HIS A 55 -2.48 -0.04 -17.84
C HIS A 55 -3.91 -0.18 -17.30
N ILE A 56 -4.56 -1.32 -17.57
CA ILE A 56 -5.92 -1.62 -17.11
C ILE A 56 -5.96 -1.83 -15.60
N PHE A 57 -5.02 -2.59 -15.03
CA PHE A 57 -5.05 -3.03 -13.63
C PHE A 57 -4.30 -2.11 -12.66
N SER A 58 -3.45 -1.20 -13.12
CA SER A 58 -2.66 -0.30 -12.27
C SER A 58 -3.51 0.45 -11.23
N GLY A 59 -4.65 1.01 -11.65
CA GLY A 59 -5.58 1.69 -10.73
C GLY A 59 -6.23 0.76 -9.71
N PHE A 60 -6.51 -0.48 -10.09
CA PHE A 60 -7.06 -1.50 -9.18
C PHE A 60 -6.04 -1.96 -8.15
N ILE A 61 -4.79 -2.20 -8.57
CA ILE A 61 -3.68 -2.55 -7.67
C ILE A 61 -3.48 -1.42 -6.65
N LEU A 62 -3.47 -0.17 -7.10
CA LEU A 62 -3.28 0.97 -6.22
C LEU A 62 -4.40 1.11 -5.19
N LEU A 63 -5.65 0.85 -5.60
CA LEU A 63 -6.80 0.82 -4.70
C LEU A 63 -6.67 -0.30 -3.65
N MET A 64 -6.35 -1.53 -4.08
CA MET A 64 -6.18 -2.66 -3.17
C MET A 64 -5.04 -2.44 -2.17
N SER A 65 -3.91 -1.88 -2.62
CA SER A 65 -2.82 -1.48 -1.72
C SER A 65 -3.26 -0.44 -0.71
N SER A 66 -4.04 0.57 -1.14
CA SER A 66 -4.56 1.62 -0.24
C SER A 66 -5.51 1.05 0.81
N LEU A 67 -6.41 0.14 0.41
CA LEU A 67 -7.30 -0.58 1.32
C LEU A 67 -6.54 -1.48 2.28
N GLY A 68 -5.48 -2.15 1.82
CA GLY A 68 -4.60 -2.96 2.65
C GLY A 68 -3.93 -2.14 3.75
N ILE A 69 -3.37 -0.97 3.40
CA ILE A 69 -2.79 -0.04 4.38
C ILE A 69 -3.85 0.42 5.39
N ALA A 70 -5.03 0.83 4.92
CA ALA A 70 -6.12 1.24 5.80
C ALA A 70 -6.54 0.11 6.76
N PHE A 71 -6.62 -1.13 6.27
CA PHE A 71 -6.95 -2.28 7.09
C PHE A 71 -5.86 -2.58 8.13
N ILE A 72 -4.59 -2.50 7.76
CA ILE A 72 -3.47 -2.66 8.70
C ILE A 72 -3.52 -1.59 9.80
N LEU A 73 -3.79 -0.34 9.44
CA LEU A 73 -3.92 0.75 10.41
C LEU A 73 -5.10 0.50 11.37
N ILE A 74 -6.27 0.13 10.83
CA ILE A 74 -7.43 -0.25 11.66
C ILE A 74 -7.06 -1.41 12.59
N TYR A 75 -6.38 -2.42 12.07
CA TYR A 75 -5.95 -3.57 12.85
C TYR A 75 -5.02 -3.16 14.00
N ILE A 76 -4.02 -2.32 13.75
CA ILE A 76 -3.05 -1.87 14.77
C ILE A 76 -3.68 -0.93 15.79
N PHE A 77 -4.52 0.02 15.37
CA PHE A 77 -5.01 1.08 16.25
C PHE A 77 -6.32 0.74 16.97
N ILE A 78 -7.14 -0.14 16.41
CA ILE A 78 -8.49 -0.41 16.93
C ILE A 78 -8.62 -1.85 17.42
N LEU A 79 -8.05 -2.81 16.69
CA LEU A 79 -8.31 -4.23 16.91
C LEU A 79 -7.13 -4.99 17.50
N SER A 80 -5.96 -4.36 17.65
CA SER A 80 -4.77 -5.06 18.07
C SER A 80 -4.98 -5.49 19.51
N PRO A 81 -4.95 -6.80 19.80
CA PRO A 81 -4.96 -7.25 21.17
C PRO A 81 -3.76 -6.64 21.88
N GLU A 82 -3.97 -6.19 23.11
CA GLU A 82 -2.90 -5.68 23.95
C GLU A 82 -1.80 -6.75 23.97
N PRO A 83 -0.55 -6.42 23.59
CA PRO A 83 0.49 -7.43 23.46
C PRO A 83 0.67 -8.09 24.82
N ASP A 84 0.61 -9.43 24.86
CA ASP A 84 0.77 -10.17 26.11
C ASP A 84 2.14 -9.79 26.71
N PRO A 85 2.17 -9.19 27.90
CA PRO A 85 3.40 -8.67 28.50
C PRO A 85 4.47 -9.76 28.63
N THR A 86 4.03 -11.02 28.75
CA THR A 86 4.90 -12.19 28.87
C THR A 86 5.67 -12.52 27.59
N GLU A 87 5.10 -12.25 26.40
CA GLU A 87 5.79 -12.46 25.12
C GLU A 87 6.75 -11.30 24.80
N VAL A 88 6.37 -10.08 25.16
CA VAL A 88 7.22 -8.89 25.01
C VAL A 88 8.46 -9.00 25.89
N GLU A 89 8.30 -9.46 27.14
CA GLU A 89 9.40 -9.65 28.09
C GLU A 89 10.37 -10.74 27.60
N LYS A 90 9.86 -11.88 27.11
CA LYS A 90 10.69 -12.94 26.51
C LYS A 90 11.45 -12.47 25.27
N LEU A 91 10.82 -11.65 24.42
CA LEU A 91 11.49 -11.09 23.24
C LEU A 91 12.60 -10.11 23.64
N GLN A 92 12.36 -9.27 24.64
CA GLN A 92 13.36 -8.34 25.18
C GLN A 92 14.53 -9.08 25.82
N GLU A 93 14.28 -10.13 26.59
CA GLU A 93 15.32 -10.98 27.16
C GLU A 93 16.15 -11.68 26.06
N GLY A 94 15.49 -12.17 25.01
CA GLY A 94 16.14 -12.77 23.86
C GLY A 94 17.07 -11.80 23.12
N ILE A 95 16.60 -10.58 22.83
CA ILE A 95 17.40 -9.53 22.17
C ILE A 95 18.58 -9.14 23.05
N LYS A 96 18.36 -8.96 24.36
CA LYS A 96 19.42 -8.59 25.31
C LYS A 96 20.50 -9.66 25.38
N LYS A 97 20.12 -10.94 25.36
CA LYS A 97 21.06 -12.06 25.37
C LYS A 97 21.91 -12.11 24.10
N VAL A 98 21.29 -12.00 22.93
CA VAL A 98 22.01 -11.98 21.64
C VAL A 98 22.98 -10.80 21.55
N PHE A 99 22.56 -9.62 22.03
CA PHE A 99 23.41 -8.44 22.06
C PHE A 99 24.62 -8.62 22.98
N LEU A 100 24.42 -9.18 24.18
CA LEU A 100 25.50 -9.47 25.11
C LEU A 100 26.47 -10.53 24.58
N ASP A 101 25.96 -11.58 23.94
CA ASP A 101 26.78 -12.62 23.33
C ASP A 101 27.62 -12.06 22.17
N THR A 102 27.02 -11.21 21.32
CA THR A 102 27.72 -10.54 20.22
C THR A 102 28.80 -9.57 20.72
N MET A 103 28.50 -8.81 21.78
CA MET A 103 29.50 -7.92 22.41
C MET A 103 30.65 -8.72 23.02
N LYS A 104 30.35 -9.84 23.66
CA LYS A 104 31.37 -10.71 24.27
C LYS A 104 32.27 -11.32 23.21
N GLU A 105 31.71 -11.82 22.13
CA GLU A 105 32.46 -12.38 20.99
C GLU A 105 33.35 -11.32 20.33
N ALA A 106 32.87 -10.07 20.20
CA ALA A 106 33.67 -8.96 19.67
C ALA A 106 34.80 -8.50 20.60
N ILE A 107 34.68 -8.72 21.92
CA ILE A 107 35.73 -8.42 22.90
C ILE A 107 36.77 -9.54 22.94
N GLU A 108 36.36 -10.80 22.80
CA GLU A 108 37.27 -11.96 22.80
C GLU A 108 38.01 -12.15 21.46
N SER A 109 37.56 -11.54 20.36
CA SER A 109 38.22 -11.58 19.05
C SER A 109 39.29 -10.50 18.82
N ASN A 110 39.64 -9.72 19.85
CA ASN A 110 40.56 -8.57 19.79
C ASN A 110 41.68 -8.75 20.83
#